data_AF-A0A913ZGS9-F1
#
_entry.id   AF-A0A913ZGS9-F1
#
_cell.length_a   1.000
_cell.length_b   1.000
_cell.length_c   1.000
_cell.angle_alpha   90.00
_cell.angle_beta   90.00
_cell.angle_gamma   90.00
#
_symmetry.space_group_name_H-M   'P 1'
#
loop_
_entity.id
_entity.type
_entity.pdbx_description
1 polymer ?
#
loop_
_entity_poly.entity_id
_entity_poly.type
_entity_poly.pdbx_seq_one_letter_code
_entity_poly.pdbx_strand_id
1 'polypeptide(L)'
;MSVRDFFLQIPSRYRRNLLVYNALFTMATLVSYIQPSEWQFQWVCHGVDEQVPGSGGQECALFLGPIQRLLETILVLSVCAIEMWLTWPRLEIPASLLEAVERHRLSGRGEAGKRLLLIVLCVVFGVELGLKCASKSVIYMMNPCHVLTLVQIYLLAVPPSRTALIVFRAHMSALSGPFLAIIFPVLNTRLLSCETELYWVQHMLIYLIIPPYLMSLGGAYTCEPLSNFSWVMFMTGAQFIYHFVPLQGVALLLHVNLNNMLCPALSDPFHSSWYRMFALVHQHMLLPVHLKLYTLVMRLILPVYAEPVNGDVIKKSH
;
A
#
# COMPACT_ATOMS: atom_id res chain seq x y z
N MET A 1 28.78 -20.79 -38.62
CA MET A 1 27.36 -20.48 -38.91
C MET A 1 26.82 -19.77 -37.68
N SER A 2 26.53 -18.47 -37.76
CA SER A 2 26.11 -17.72 -36.57
C SER A 2 24.67 -18.09 -36.20
N VAL A 3 24.31 -17.98 -34.92
CA VAL A 3 22.93 -18.17 -34.44
C VAL A 3 21.93 -17.33 -35.24
N ARG A 4 22.39 -16.18 -35.77
CA ARG A 4 21.62 -15.26 -36.61
C ARG A 4 21.20 -15.90 -37.95
N ASP A 5 22.01 -16.79 -38.50
CA ASP A 5 21.79 -17.40 -39.83
C ASP A 5 20.74 -18.53 -39.76
N PHE A 6 20.60 -19.19 -38.61
CA PHE A 6 19.57 -20.22 -38.36
C PHE A 6 18.16 -19.62 -38.29
N PHE A 7 18.01 -18.44 -37.68
CA PHE A 7 16.71 -17.78 -37.52
C PHE A 7 16.14 -17.20 -38.82
N LEU A 8 16.97 -16.98 -39.84
CA LEU A 8 16.54 -16.46 -41.14
C LEU A 8 15.89 -17.54 -42.03
N GLN A 9 16.09 -18.83 -41.73
CA GLN A 9 15.52 -19.96 -42.49
C GLN A 9 14.09 -20.33 -42.04
N ILE A 10 13.58 -19.78 -40.93
CA ILE A 10 12.24 -20.10 -40.43
C ILE A 10 11.19 -19.25 -41.16
N PRO A 11 10.16 -19.87 -41.79
CA PRO A 11 9.09 -19.17 -42.50
C PRO A 11 8.43 -18.10 -41.61
N SER A 12 8.15 -16.92 -42.18
CA SER A 12 7.64 -15.74 -41.45
C SER A 12 6.36 -16.02 -40.64
N ARG A 13 5.56 -17.00 -41.06
CA ARG A 13 4.32 -17.45 -40.40
C ARG A 13 4.53 -18.10 -39.02
N TYR A 14 5.71 -18.65 -38.74
CA TYR A 14 6.05 -19.27 -37.45
C TYR A 14 6.86 -18.35 -36.52
N ARG A 15 7.34 -17.20 -37.02
CA ARG A 15 8.24 -16.29 -36.29
C ARG A 15 7.55 -15.55 -35.14
N ARG A 16 6.24 -15.28 -35.24
CA ARG A 16 5.44 -14.65 -34.16
C ARG A 16 5.20 -15.58 -32.97
N ASN A 17 4.91 -16.86 -33.22
CA ASN A 17 4.61 -17.81 -32.15
C ASN A 17 5.90 -18.23 -31.41
N LEU A 18 7.03 -18.30 -32.11
CA LEU A 18 8.31 -18.68 -31.52
C LEU A 18 8.90 -17.61 -30.59
N LEU A 19 8.66 -16.32 -30.87
CA LEU A 19 9.09 -15.21 -29.99
C LEU A 19 8.28 -15.18 -28.69
N VAL A 20 6.97 -15.45 -28.74
CA VAL A 20 6.12 -15.54 -27.55
C VAL A 20 6.45 -16.80 -26.74
N TYR A 21 6.64 -17.95 -27.39
CA TYR A 21 7.07 -19.18 -26.71
C TYR A 21 8.45 -19.05 -26.11
N ASN A 22 9.42 -18.45 -26.81
CA ASN A 22 10.75 -18.22 -26.25
C ASN A 22 10.71 -17.19 -25.12
N ALA A 23 9.91 -16.12 -25.20
CA ALA A 23 9.78 -15.16 -24.09
C ALA A 23 9.15 -15.82 -22.84
N LEU A 24 8.12 -16.66 -23.02
CA LEU A 24 7.49 -17.42 -21.94
C LEU A 24 8.42 -18.50 -21.39
N PHE A 25 9.17 -19.20 -22.24
CA PHE A 25 10.15 -20.21 -21.83
C PHE A 25 11.37 -19.59 -21.14
N THR A 26 11.82 -18.41 -21.59
CA THR A 26 12.93 -17.67 -20.96
C THR A 26 12.48 -17.09 -19.62
N MET A 27 11.23 -16.62 -19.51
CA MET A 27 10.65 -16.21 -18.22
C MET A 27 10.48 -17.42 -17.27
N ALA A 28 9.98 -18.55 -17.76
CA ALA A 28 9.85 -19.77 -16.97
C ALA A 28 11.21 -20.33 -16.51
N THR A 29 12.23 -20.28 -17.37
CA THR A 29 13.58 -20.71 -17.03
C THR A 29 14.29 -19.73 -16.10
N LEU A 30 14.11 -18.42 -16.26
CA LEU A 30 14.56 -17.40 -15.29
C LEU A 30 13.88 -17.60 -13.93
N VAL A 31 12.57 -17.87 -13.89
CA VAL A 31 11.85 -18.16 -12.64
C VAL A 31 12.39 -19.43 -11.98
N SER A 32 12.70 -20.48 -12.74
CA SER A 32 13.32 -21.69 -12.18
C SER A 32 14.77 -21.50 -11.70
N TYR A 33 15.53 -20.56 -12.31
CA TYR A 33 16.89 -20.22 -11.89
C TYR A 33 16.92 -19.25 -10.69
N ILE A 34 15.84 -18.49 -10.49
CA ILE A 34 15.65 -17.55 -9.37
C ILE A 34 14.93 -18.23 -8.20
N GLN A 35 14.50 -19.50 -8.31
CA GLN A 35 14.01 -20.27 -7.16
C GLN A 35 15.11 -20.31 -6.11
N PRO A 36 14.99 -19.53 -5.01
CA PRO A 36 16.00 -19.54 -3.99
C PRO A 36 15.99 -20.92 -3.36
N SER A 37 17.15 -21.42 -2.98
CA SER A 37 17.24 -22.69 -2.24
C SER A 37 16.32 -22.61 -1.00
N GLU A 38 15.46 -23.62 -0.81
CA GLU A 38 14.37 -23.65 0.19
C GLU A 38 14.78 -23.16 1.59
N TRP A 39 16.05 -23.34 1.98
CA TRP A 39 16.59 -22.94 3.28
C TRP A 39 16.67 -21.41 3.50
N GLN A 40 16.79 -20.59 2.44
CA GLN A 40 17.00 -19.14 2.58
C GLN A 40 15.73 -18.37 3.01
N PHE A 41 14.54 -18.93 2.74
CA PHE A 41 13.25 -18.28 2.99
C PHE A 41 12.37 -19.01 4.01
N GLN A 42 12.89 -20.03 4.70
CA GLN A 42 12.08 -20.78 5.69
C GLN A 42 11.53 -19.91 6.82
N TRP A 43 12.23 -18.88 7.26
CA TRP A 43 11.71 -17.97 8.28
C TRP A 43 10.72 -16.93 7.72
N VAL A 44 10.68 -16.76 6.40
CA VAL A 44 9.90 -15.74 5.71
C VAL A 44 8.46 -16.19 5.48
N CYS A 45 8.28 -17.41 4.96
CA CYS A 45 6.95 -17.89 4.52
C CYS A 45 6.61 -19.34 4.89
N HIS A 46 7.48 -20.07 5.60
CA HIS A 46 7.22 -21.50 5.90
C HIS A 46 6.02 -21.73 6.81
N GLY A 47 5.65 -20.77 7.66
CA GLY A 47 4.45 -20.89 8.48
C GLY A 47 3.19 -20.33 7.84
N VAL A 48 3.23 -20.02 6.54
CA VAL A 48 2.01 -19.75 5.77
C VAL A 48 1.32 -21.08 5.51
N ASP A 49 0.13 -21.24 6.08
CA ASP A 49 -0.68 -22.44 5.87
C ASP A 49 -1.50 -22.31 4.58
N GLU A 50 -1.13 -23.09 3.57
CA GLU A 50 -1.83 -23.16 2.28
C GLU A 50 -3.22 -23.81 2.40
N GLN A 51 -3.50 -24.55 3.49
CA GLN A 51 -4.82 -25.14 3.73
C GLN A 51 -5.83 -24.09 4.18
N VAL A 52 -5.37 -22.96 4.71
CA VAL A 52 -6.25 -21.85 5.07
C VAL A 52 -6.69 -21.16 3.77
N PRO A 53 -7.99 -21.16 3.44
CA PRO A 53 -8.42 -20.67 2.14
C PRO A 53 -8.11 -19.17 1.99
N GLY A 54 -7.53 -18.81 0.84
CA GLY A 54 -7.10 -17.45 0.53
C GLY A 54 -5.72 -17.08 1.10
N SER A 55 -5.00 -17.97 1.80
CA SER A 55 -3.65 -17.68 2.31
C SER A 55 -2.54 -17.87 1.28
N GLY A 56 -2.73 -18.72 0.27
CA GLY A 56 -1.71 -19.04 -0.73
C GLY A 56 -1.95 -20.39 -1.41
N GLY A 57 -0.87 -21.02 -1.85
CA GLY A 57 -0.85 -22.33 -2.48
C GLY A 57 -1.05 -22.31 -3.99
N GLN A 58 -0.86 -23.48 -4.60
CA GLN A 58 -0.89 -23.65 -6.04
C GLN A 58 -2.26 -23.31 -6.65
N GLU A 59 -3.35 -23.65 -5.96
CA GLU A 59 -4.71 -23.30 -6.38
C GLU A 59 -4.88 -21.77 -6.50
N CYS A 60 -4.45 -21.03 -5.48
CA CYS A 60 -4.51 -19.57 -5.46
C CYS A 60 -3.62 -18.96 -6.54
N ALA A 61 -2.41 -19.50 -6.75
CA ALA A 61 -1.50 -19.05 -7.80
C ALA A 61 -2.02 -19.32 -9.23
N LEU A 62 -2.80 -20.38 -9.41
CA LEU A 62 -3.44 -20.75 -10.68
C LEU A 62 -4.85 -20.17 -10.85
N PHE A 63 -5.39 -19.48 -9.84
CA PHE A 63 -6.74 -18.90 -9.87
C PHE A 63 -6.97 -18.01 -11.10
N LEU A 64 -5.94 -17.26 -11.52
CA LEU A 64 -5.94 -16.51 -12.78
C LEU A 64 -5.00 -17.15 -13.79
N GLY A 65 -5.48 -17.29 -15.03
CA GLY A 65 -4.65 -17.71 -16.15
C GLY A 65 -3.49 -16.72 -16.38
N PRO A 66 -2.28 -17.19 -16.75
CA PRO A 66 -1.08 -16.34 -16.86
C PRO A 66 -1.23 -15.20 -17.86
N ILE A 67 -1.93 -15.44 -18.97
CA ILE A 67 -2.19 -14.41 -20.00
C ILE A 67 -3.15 -13.35 -19.48
N GLN A 68 -4.27 -13.75 -18.86
CA GLN A 68 -5.19 -12.81 -18.23
C GLN A 68 -4.45 -11.99 -17.16
N ARG A 69 -3.64 -12.65 -16.32
CA ARG A 69 -2.90 -11.98 -15.26
C ARG A 69 -1.98 -10.90 -15.81
N LEU A 70 -1.23 -11.22 -16.87
CA LEU A 70 -0.32 -10.31 -17.55
C LEU A 70 -1.06 -9.13 -18.19
N LEU A 71 -2.15 -9.39 -18.92
CA LEU A 71 -2.94 -8.35 -19.58
C LEU A 71 -3.56 -7.38 -18.57
N GLU A 72 -4.16 -7.90 -17.50
CA GLU A 72 -4.68 -7.09 -16.40
C GLU A 72 -3.58 -6.27 -15.71
N THR A 73 -2.39 -6.85 -15.51
CA THR A 73 -1.25 -6.11 -14.93
C THR A 73 -0.83 -4.96 -15.83
N ILE A 74 -0.67 -5.20 -17.15
CA ILE A 74 -0.32 -4.16 -18.12
C ILE A 74 -1.37 -3.06 -18.14
N LEU A 75 -2.66 -3.43 -18.15
CA LEU A 75 -3.76 -2.47 -18.14
C LEU A 75 -3.72 -1.60 -16.87
N VAL A 76 -3.67 -2.21 -15.69
CA VAL A 76 -3.65 -1.49 -14.41
C VAL A 76 -2.44 -0.56 -14.34
N LEU A 77 -1.25 -1.03 -14.69
CA LEU A 77 -0.04 -0.20 -14.65
C LEU A 77 -0.11 0.96 -15.66
N SER A 78 -0.75 0.76 -16.81
CA SER A 78 -0.96 1.83 -17.80
C SER A 78 -1.92 2.90 -17.27
N VAL A 79 -3.02 2.49 -16.64
CA VAL A 79 -3.97 3.41 -15.97
C VAL A 79 -3.26 4.21 -14.88
N CYS A 80 -2.51 3.52 -14.01
CA CYS A 80 -1.76 4.18 -12.92
C CYS A 80 -0.72 5.17 -13.46
N ALA A 81 0.02 4.79 -14.50
CA ALA A 81 1.02 5.67 -15.11
C ALA A 81 0.38 6.94 -15.71
N ILE A 82 -0.75 6.79 -16.40
CA ILE A 82 -1.50 7.93 -16.96
C ILE A 82 -2.03 8.82 -15.84
N GLU A 83 -2.69 8.26 -14.84
CA GLU A 83 -3.23 9.00 -13.69
C GLU A 83 -2.14 9.76 -12.94
N MET A 84 -1.04 9.09 -12.62
CA MET A 84 0.11 9.70 -11.94
C MET A 84 0.74 10.80 -12.78
N TRP A 85 0.88 10.60 -14.09
CA TRP A 85 1.40 11.62 -15.01
C TRP A 85 0.50 12.86 -15.07
N LEU A 86 -0.82 12.67 -15.12
CA LEU A 86 -1.79 13.78 -15.15
C LEU A 86 -1.85 14.57 -13.85
N THR A 87 -1.60 13.91 -12.71
CA THR A 87 -1.72 14.51 -11.37
C THR A 87 -0.41 15.06 -10.84
N TRP A 88 0.74 14.55 -11.30
CA TRP A 88 2.08 14.98 -10.88
C TRP A 88 2.31 16.50 -10.91
N PRO A 89 1.93 17.24 -11.98
CA PRO A 89 2.13 18.69 -12.02
C PRO A 89 1.29 19.46 -10.98
N ARG A 90 0.27 18.83 -10.40
CA ARG A 90 -0.66 19.43 -9.44
C ARG A 90 -0.33 19.10 -7.98
N LEU A 91 0.78 18.40 -7.73
CA LEU A 91 1.26 18.06 -6.38
C LEU A 91 2.03 19.21 -5.72
N GLU A 92 1.83 20.44 -6.17
CA GLU A 92 2.52 21.62 -5.64
C GLU A 92 2.18 21.85 -4.16
N ILE A 93 3.20 22.29 -3.43
CA ILE A 93 3.09 22.65 -2.02
C ILE A 93 3.20 24.18 -1.94
N PRO A 94 2.14 24.88 -1.51
CA PRO A 94 2.16 26.34 -1.40
C PRO A 94 3.26 26.83 -0.45
N ALA A 95 3.88 27.97 -0.77
CA ALA A 95 4.91 28.58 0.09
C ALA A 95 4.39 28.88 1.51
N SER A 96 3.15 29.33 1.62
CA SER A 96 2.47 29.57 2.91
C SER A 96 2.37 28.31 3.79
N LEU A 97 2.25 27.14 3.17
CA LEU A 97 2.25 25.86 3.90
C LEU A 97 3.66 25.49 4.36
N LEU A 98 4.69 25.76 3.56
CA LEU A 98 6.09 25.55 3.99
C LEU A 98 6.46 26.46 5.17
N GLU A 99 5.98 27.70 5.18
CA GLU A 99 6.13 28.60 6.34
C GLU A 99 5.42 28.05 7.59
N ALA A 100 4.21 27.50 7.44
CA ALA A 100 3.48 26.87 8.56
C ALA A 100 4.20 25.61 9.08
N VAL A 101 4.83 24.83 8.20
CA VAL A 101 5.70 23.70 8.59
C VAL A 101 6.87 24.17 9.43
N GLU A 102 7.53 25.26 9.04
CA GLU A 102 8.67 25.81 9.76
C GLU A 102 8.25 26.40 11.12
N ARG A 103 7.14 27.14 11.19
CA ARG A 103 6.55 27.61 12.46
C ARG A 103 6.23 26.44 13.39
N HIS A 104 5.63 25.38 12.86
CA HIS A 104 5.36 24.17 13.63
C HIS A 104 6.65 23.54 14.16
N ARG A 105 7.68 23.39 13.33
CA ARG A 105 8.99 22.86 13.71
C ARG A 105 9.61 23.64 14.87
N LEU A 106 9.60 24.97 14.79
CA LEU A 106 10.16 25.85 15.82
C LEU A 106 9.35 25.87 17.12
N SER A 107 8.04 25.64 17.05
CA SER A 107 7.16 25.65 18.23
C SER A 107 7.34 24.44 19.16
N GLY A 108 7.88 23.31 18.67
CA GLY A 108 7.91 22.04 19.41
C GLY A 108 6.52 21.48 19.77
N ARG A 109 5.44 22.02 19.17
CA ARG A 109 4.06 21.63 19.50
C ARG A 109 3.81 20.15 19.19
N GLY A 110 3.30 19.45 20.20
CA GLY A 110 2.92 18.03 20.09
C GLY A 110 4.08 17.05 20.23
N GLU A 111 5.30 17.49 20.57
CA GLU A 111 6.41 16.54 20.71
C GLU A 111 6.17 15.47 21.77
N ALA A 112 5.60 15.82 22.92
CA ALA A 112 5.33 14.86 23.99
C ALA A 112 4.35 13.75 23.55
N GLY A 113 3.25 14.13 22.88
CA GLY A 113 2.27 13.15 22.39
C GLY A 113 2.81 12.34 21.21
N LYS A 114 3.59 12.94 20.30
CA LYS A 114 4.30 12.20 19.26
C LYS A 114 5.24 11.14 19.86
N ARG A 115 6.02 11.51 20.88
CA ARG A 115 6.94 10.58 21.57
C ARG A 115 6.19 9.44 22.27
N LEU A 116 5.08 9.75 22.95
CA LEU A 116 4.24 8.73 23.58
C LEU A 116 3.68 7.75 22.55
N LEU A 117 3.06 8.26 21.49
CA LEU A 117 2.49 7.43 20.41
C LEU A 117 3.58 6.64 19.67
N LEU A 118 4.78 7.20 19.50
CA LEU A 118 5.92 6.50 18.92
C LEU A 118 6.31 5.29 19.77
N ILE A 119 6.44 5.47 21.08
CA ILE A 119 6.78 4.37 22.01
C ILE A 119 5.71 3.28 21.93
N VAL A 120 4.43 3.65 22.02
CA VAL A 120 3.31 2.70 21.96
C VAL A 120 3.31 1.95 20.63
N LEU A 121 3.42 2.66 19.49
CA LEU A 121 3.39 2.04 18.17
C LEU A 121 4.61 1.14 17.93
N CYS A 122 5.80 1.54 18.38
CA CYS A 122 7.01 0.71 18.28
C CYS A 122 6.89 -0.58 19.10
N VAL A 123 6.29 -0.52 20.30
CA VAL A 123 6.03 -1.73 21.11
C VAL A 123 5.05 -2.65 20.37
N VAL A 124 3.91 -2.11 19.90
CA VAL A 124 2.90 -2.88 19.15
C VAL A 124 3.52 -3.53 17.91
N PHE A 125 4.25 -2.76 17.11
CA PHE A 125 4.89 -3.26 15.90
C PHE A 125 6.02 -4.25 16.20
N GLY A 126 6.79 -4.04 17.27
CA GLY A 126 7.86 -4.95 17.69
C GLY A 126 7.31 -6.31 18.14
N VAL A 127 6.20 -6.34 18.87
CA VAL A 127 5.51 -7.59 19.25
C VAL A 127 4.94 -8.28 18.01
N GLU A 128 4.31 -7.53 17.09
CA GLU A 128 3.74 -8.08 15.85
C GLU A 128 4.84 -8.73 14.99
N LEU A 129 5.98 -8.04 14.82
CA LEU A 129 7.14 -8.57 14.13
C LEU A 129 7.68 -9.83 14.82
N GLY A 130 7.78 -9.84 16.15
CA GLY A 130 8.21 -10.99 16.93
C GLY A 130 7.30 -12.22 16.72
N LEU A 131 5.98 -12.02 16.72
CA LEU A 131 5.00 -13.07 16.45
C LEU A 131 5.09 -13.57 15.00
N LYS A 132 5.34 -12.70 14.02
CA LYS A 132 5.56 -13.10 12.62
C LYS A 132 6.88 -13.85 12.40
N CYS A 133 7.93 -13.50 13.14
CA CYS A 133 9.16 -14.30 13.17
C CYS A 133 8.91 -15.68 13.80
N ALA A 134 8.20 -15.74 14.94
CA ALA A 134 7.90 -16.98 15.65
C ALA A 134 7.04 -17.94 14.81
N SER A 135 6.05 -17.39 14.11
CA SER A 135 5.18 -18.12 13.19
C SER A 135 5.77 -18.30 11.79
N LYS A 136 7.01 -17.87 11.52
CA LYS A 136 7.67 -17.97 10.20
C LYS A 136 6.80 -17.43 9.04
N SER A 137 6.10 -16.33 9.30
CA SER A 137 5.16 -15.69 8.38
C SER A 137 5.50 -14.20 8.16
N VAL A 138 6.80 -13.86 8.25
CA VAL A 138 7.33 -12.50 8.09
C VAL A 138 6.98 -11.88 6.73
N ILE A 139 6.71 -12.69 5.72
CA ILE A 139 6.27 -12.23 4.41
C ILE A 139 5.05 -11.31 4.47
N TYR A 140 4.16 -11.52 5.45
CA TYR A 140 2.99 -10.66 5.65
C TYR A 140 3.34 -9.25 6.14
N MET A 141 4.58 -8.95 6.52
CA MET A 141 5.06 -7.57 6.76
C MET A 141 4.97 -6.69 5.51
N MET A 142 4.88 -7.30 4.32
CA MET A 142 4.61 -6.58 3.08
C MET A 142 3.13 -6.22 2.92
N ASN A 143 2.21 -6.68 3.77
CA ASN A 143 0.83 -6.21 3.69
C ASN A 143 0.77 -4.70 4.01
N PRO A 144 -0.09 -3.93 3.32
CA PRO A 144 -0.09 -2.48 3.42
C PRO A 144 -0.20 -1.92 4.85
N CYS A 145 -0.94 -2.56 5.75
CA CYS A 145 -1.10 -2.08 7.13
C CYS A 145 0.23 -2.05 7.91
N HIS A 146 1.14 -3.00 7.67
CA HIS A 146 2.45 -3.03 8.33
C HIS A 146 3.40 -1.98 7.73
N VAL A 147 3.39 -1.82 6.41
CA VAL A 147 4.12 -0.73 5.74
C VAL A 147 3.60 0.63 6.23
N LEU A 148 2.30 0.79 6.38
CA LEU A 148 1.68 1.99 6.91
C LEU A 148 2.07 2.26 8.37
N THR A 149 2.21 1.19 9.17
CA THR A 149 2.73 1.27 10.54
C THR A 149 4.15 1.83 10.56
N LEU A 150 5.03 1.33 9.70
CA LEU A 150 6.39 1.87 9.54
C LEU A 150 6.39 3.35 9.10
N VAL A 151 5.50 3.72 8.19
CA VAL A 151 5.33 5.13 7.77
C VAL A 151 4.88 6.01 8.94
N GLN A 152 3.99 5.53 9.80
CA GLN A 152 3.58 6.28 11.00
C GLN A 152 4.68 6.37 12.04
N ILE A 153 5.46 5.30 12.26
CA ILE A 153 6.67 5.34 13.09
C ILE A 153 7.61 6.44 12.59
N TYR A 154 7.86 6.50 11.27
CA TYR A 154 8.65 7.56 10.65
C TYR A 154 8.07 8.95 10.95
N LEU A 155 6.77 9.17 10.67
CA LEU A 155 6.11 10.46 10.87
C LEU A 155 6.11 10.93 12.34
N LEU A 156 6.04 10.00 13.28
CA LEU A 156 6.12 10.28 14.71
C LEU A 156 7.56 10.56 15.17
N ALA A 157 8.56 9.93 14.55
CA ALA A 157 9.97 10.08 14.91
C ALA A 157 10.63 11.34 14.33
N VAL A 158 10.28 11.75 13.10
CA VAL A 158 10.96 12.88 12.44
C VAL A 158 10.40 14.23 12.87
N PRO A 159 11.23 15.30 12.90
CA PRO A 159 10.74 16.66 13.07
C PRO A 159 9.89 17.10 11.86
N PRO A 160 8.97 18.07 12.05
CA PRO A 160 8.20 18.66 10.96
C PRO A 160 9.13 19.19 9.85
N SER A 161 8.85 18.80 8.61
CA SER A 161 9.66 19.13 7.43
C SER A 161 8.85 18.98 6.15
N ARG A 162 9.36 19.47 5.02
CA ARG A 162 8.75 19.25 3.69
C ARG A 162 8.59 17.75 3.38
N THR A 163 9.57 16.93 3.74
CA THR A 163 9.51 15.48 3.54
C THR A 163 8.42 14.86 4.40
N ALA A 164 8.33 15.23 5.68
CA ALA A 164 7.28 14.76 6.57
C ALA A 164 5.88 15.13 6.04
N LEU A 165 5.72 16.32 5.44
CA LEU A 165 4.47 16.73 4.78
C LEU A 165 4.09 15.85 3.59
N ILE A 166 5.05 15.56 2.71
CA ILE A 166 4.82 14.69 1.55
C ILE A 166 4.45 13.28 2.01
N VAL A 167 5.21 12.73 2.96
CA VAL A 167 4.96 11.40 3.51
C VAL A 167 3.62 11.35 4.25
N PHE A 168 3.25 12.39 4.98
CA PHE A 168 1.94 12.49 5.63
C PHE A 168 0.79 12.50 4.61
N ARG A 169 0.89 13.28 3.53
CA ARG A 169 -0.14 13.29 2.47
C ARG A 169 -0.25 11.94 1.77
N ALA A 170 0.89 11.30 1.49
CA ALA A 170 0.92 9.94 0.94
C ALA A 170 0.28 8.91 1.89
N HIS A 171 0.61 9.01 3.18
CA HIS A 171 0.07 8.19 4.26
C HIS A 171 -1.45 8.30 4.39
N MET A 172 -1.99 9.52 4.35
CA MET A 172 -3.42 9.77 4.45
C MET A 172 -4.22 9.03 3.36
N SER A 173 -3.72 9.02 2.12
CA SER A 173 -4.36 8.29 1.01
C SER A 173 -4.37 6.76 1.20
N ALA A 174 -3.53 6.22 2.07
CA ALA A 174 -3.45 4.78 2.37
C ALA A 174 -4.30 4.34 3.57
N LEU A 175 -5.03 5.27 4.21
CA LEU A 175 -5.89 4.95 5.37
C LEU A 175 -7.12 4.10 5.03
N SER A 176 -7.44 3.93 3.75
CA SER A 176 -8.48 3.00 3.29
C SER A 176 -8.17 1.55 3.66
N GLY A 177 -6.89 1.15 3.64
CA GLY A 177 -6.43 -0.18 4.01
C GLY A 177 -6.84 -0.56 5.43
N PRO A 178 -6.37 0.17 6.47
CA PRO A 178 -6.75 -0.15 7.84
C PRO A 178 -8.24 0.08 8.14
N PHE A 179 -8.91 0.99 7.43
CA PHE A 179 -10.37 1.12 7.50
C PHE A 179 -11.08 -0.16 7.06
N LEU A 180 -10.71 -0.71 5.90
CA LEU A 180 -11.26 -1.97 5.40
C LEU A 180 -10.92 -3.14 6.32
N ALA A 181 -9.70 -3.18 6.87
CA ALA A 181 -9.31 -4.20 7.84
C ALA A 181 -10.15 -4.15 9.14
N ILE A 182 -10.58 -2.97 9.58
CA ILE A 182 -11.47 -2.86 10.74
C ILE A 182 -12.89 -3.37 10.44
N ILE A 183 -13.42 -3.09 9.24
CA ILE A 183 -14.80 -3.46 8.87
C ILE A 183 -14.91 -4.90 8.36
N PHE A 184 -13.89 -5.37 7.66
CA PHE A 184 -13.79 -6.70 7.08
C PHE A 184 -12.52 -7.40 7.60
N PRO A 185 -12.49 -7.77 8.90
CA PRO A 185 -11.29 -8.30 9.51
C PRO A 185 -10.97 -9.71 9.01
N VAL A 186 -9.70 -9.94 8.70
CA VAL A 186 -9.16 -11.26 8.29
C VAL A 186 -8.38 -11.83 9.47
N LEU A 187 -9.08 -12.59 10.32
CA LEU A 187 -8.53 -13.13 11.58
C LEU A 187 -8.23 -14.63 11.51
N ASN A 188 -8.65 -15.32 10.44
CA ASN A 188 -8.52 -16.77 10.27
C ASN A 188 -7.05 -17.24 10.15
N THR A 189 -6.11 -16.34 9.91
CA THR A 189 -4.66 -16.63 9.83
C THR A 189 -3.91 -16.29 11.13
N ARG A 190 -4.63 -15.85 12.17
CA ARG A 190 -4.08 -15.42 13.47
C ARG A 190 -4.22 -16.55 14.48
N LEU A 191 -3.21 -17.41 14.56
CA LEU A 191 -3.25 -18.69 15.28
C LEU A 191 -2.61 -18.61 16.67
N LEU A 192 -1.67 -17.68 16.89
CA LEU A 192 -1.00 -17.53 18.17
C LEU A 192 -1.81 -16.66 19.13
N SER A 193 -1.67 -16.92 20.43
CA SER A 193 -2.26 -16.07 21.46
C SER A 193 -1.81 -14.61 21.27
N CYS A 194 -2.74 -13.68 21.51
CA CYS A 194 -2.57 -12.23 21.34
C CYS A 194 -2.47 -11.70 19.89
N GLU A 195 -2.35 -12.54 18.85
CA GLU A 195 -2.30 -12.04 17.46
C GLU A 195 -3.58 -11.29 17.06
N THR A 196 -4.75 -11.77 17.50
CA THR A 196 -6.04 -11.12 17.23
C THR A 196 -6.18 -9.81 17.99
N GLU A 197 -5.79 -9.76 19.27
CA GLU A 197 -5.84 -8.53 20.06
C GLU A 197 -4.88 -7.48 19.51
N LEU A 198 -3.67 -7.90 19.13
CA LEU A 198 -2.66 -7.04 18.54
C LEU A 198 -3.09 -6.50 17.18
N TYR A 199 -3.78 -7.32 16.38
CA TYR A 199 -4.42 -6.88 15.14
C TYR A 199 -5.36 -5.70 15.41
N TRP A 200 -6.28 -5.82 16.36
CA TRP A 200 -7.21 -4.74 16.67
C TRP A 200 -6.49 -3.51 17.20
N VAL A 201 -5.58 -3.68 18.16
CA VAL A 201 -4.80 -2.57 18.74
C VAL A 201 -4.02 -1.82 17.65
N GLN A 202 -3.32 -2.54 16.77
CA GLN A 202 -2.58 -1.96 15.66
C GLN A 202 -3.53 -1.16 14.75
N HIS A 203 -4.63 -1.77 14.29
CA HIS A 203 -5.53 -1.14 13.34
C HIS A 203 -6.24 0.10 13.92
N MET A 204 -6.61 0.06 15.20
CA MET A 204 -7.16 1.23 15.90
C MET A 204 -6.12 2.34 16.03
N LEU A 205 -4.86 2.01 16.36
CA LEU A 205 -3.78 3.00 16.42
C LEU A 205 -3.55 3.67 15.06
N ILE A 206 -3.41 2.87 14.00
CA ILE A 206 -3.03 3.39 12.69
C ILE A 206 -4.17 4.11 11.96
N TYR A 207 -5.43 3.90 12.34
CA TYR A 207 -6.58 4.54 11.70
C TYR A 207 -7.29 5.59 12.59
N LEU A 208 -7.58 5.27 13.85
CA LEU A 208 -8.42 6.10 14.73
C LEU A 208 -7.63 7.03 15.63
N ILE A 209 -6.37 6.72 15.96
CA ILE A 209 -5.61 7.47 16.98
C ILE A 209 -4.54 8.35 16.34
N ILE A 210 -3.60 7.75 15.60
CA ILE A 210 -2.40 8.46 15.13
C ILE A 210 -2.73 9.48 14.04
N PRO A 211 -3.50 9.17 12.99
CA PRO A 211 -3.79 10.17 11.96
C PRO A 211 -4.54 11.39 12.50
N PRO A 212 -5.62 11.27 13.30
CA PRO A 212 -6.29 12.43 13.88
C PRO A 212 -5.40 13.23 14.82
N TYR A 213 -4.55 12.55 15.60
CA TYR A 213 -3.56 13.22 16.44
C TYR A 213 -2.59 14.06 15.60
N LEU A 214 -1.99 13.48 14.55
CA LEU A 214 -1.10 14.21 13.66
C LEU A 214 -1.82 15.39 12.98
N MET A 215 -3.04 15.17 12.46
CA MET A 215 -3.87 16.22 11.86
C MET A 215 -4.11 17.39 12.82
N SER A 216 -4.33 17.11 14.11
CA SER A 216 -4.53 18.15 15.12
C SER A 216 -3.30 19.06 15.31
N LEU A 217 -2.11 18.60 14.95
CA LEU A 217 -0.88 19.39 15.07
C LEU A 217 -0.69 20.39 13.91
N GLY A 218 -1.42 20.26 12.80
CA GLY A 218 -1.26 21.12 11.61
C GLY A 218 0.17 21.12 11.04
N GLY A 219 0.54 22.18 10.33
CA GLY A 219 1.90 22.35 9.78
C GLY A 219 2.26 21.23 8.80
N ALA A 220 3.24 20.39 9.14
CA ALA A 220 3.62 19.23 8.32
C ALA A 220 2.52 18.16 8.22
N TYR A 221 1.55 18.17 9.12
CA TYR A 221 0.47 17.20 9.16
C TYR A 221 -0.83 17.76 8.59
N THR A 222 -0.68 18.57 7.53
CA THR A 222 -1.78 19.24 6.85
C THR A 222 -2.21 18.45 5.61
N CYS A 223 -3.47 18.01 5.59
CA CYS A 223 -4.07 17.34 4.45
C CYS A 223 -4.14 18.24 3.21
N GLU A 224 -4.36 17.65 2.03
CA GLU A 224 -4.75 18.44 0.86
C GLU A 224 -6.16 19.06 1.04
N PRO A 225 -6.47 20.18 0.37
CA PRO A 225 -7.81 20.76 0.38
C PRO A 225 -8.90 19.76 -0.08
N LEU A 226 -10.12 19.93 0.42
CA LEU A 226 -11.24 19.05 0.05
C LEU A 226 -11.62 19.15 -1.44
N SER A 227 -11.37 20.30 -2.07
CA SER A 227 -11.62 20.55 -3.49
C SER A 227 -10.54 19.98 -4.41
N ASN A 228 -9.34 19.69 -3.89
CA ASN A 228 -8.22 19.18 -4.68
C ASN A 228 -8.09 17.68 -4.47
N PHE A 229 -8.11 16.89 -5.55
CA PHE A 229 -7.98 15.44 -5.52
C PHE A 229 -6.63 14.94 -6.04
N SER A 230 -5.70 15.84 -6.33
CA SER A 230 -4.47 15.48 -7.06
C SER A 230 -3.57 14.54 -6.24
N TRP A 231 -3.45 14.74 -4.93
CA TRP A 231 -2.64 13.82 -4.10
C TRP A 231 -3.29 12.45 -3.98
N VAL A 232 -4.60 12.37 -3.75
CA VAL A 232 -5.27 11.08 -3.61
C VAL A 232 -5.26 10.26 -4.88
N MET A 233 -5.45 10.90 -6.03
CA MET A 233 -5.38 10.22 -7.33
C MET A 233 -3.94 9.75 -7.63
N PHE A 234 -2.94 10.62 -7.44
CA PHE A 234 -1.53 10.22 -7.60
C PHE A 234 -1.17 9.02 -6.71
N MET A 235 -1.61 9.06 -5.44
CA MET A 235 -1.33 8.00 -4.48
C MET A 235 -2.15 6.74 -4.72
N THR A 236 -3.32 6.84 -5.35
CA THR A 236 -4.10 5.67 -5.79
C THR A 236 -3.30 4.90 -6.83
N GLY A 237 -2.79 5.57 -7.87
CA GLY A 237 -1.88 4.95 -8.84
C GLY A 237 -0.64 4.33 -8.18
N ALA A 238 0.00 5.05 -7.24
CA ALA A 238 1.16 4.53 -6.52
C ALA A 238 0.83 3.28 -5.68
N GLN A 239 -0.34 3.22 -5.05
CA GLN A 239 -0.80 2.05 -4.32
C GLN A 239 -1.04 0.87 -5.26
N PHE A 240 -1.70 1.08 -6.40
CA PHE A 240 -1.88 0.01 -7.38
C PHE A 240 -0.54 -0.52 -7.90
N ILE A 241 0.46 0.34 -8.16
CA ILE A 241 1.81 -0.10 -8.53
C ILE A 241 2.43 -0.96 -7.42
N TYR A 242 2.30 -0.57 -6.15
CA TYR A 242 2.78 -1.38 -5.03
C TYR A 242 2.14 -2.79 -5.01
N HIS A 243 0.85 -2.88 -5.31
CA HIS A 243 0.15 -4.17 -5.34
C HIS A 243 0.55 -5.03 -6.55
N PHE A 244 0.53 -4.44 -7.75
CA PHE A 244 0.72 -5.18 -9.00
C PHE A 244 2.19 -5.45 -9.36
N VAL A 245 3.15 -4.78 -8.69
CA VAL A 245 4.58 -4.98 -8.93
C VAL A 245 5.23 -5.75 -7.77
N PRO A 246 5.59 -5.16 -6.61
CA PRO A 246 6.29 -5.91 -5.57
C PRO A 246 5.41 -6.97 -4.90
N LEU A 247 4.14 -6.67 -4.55
CA LEU A 247 3.31 -7.68 -3.88
C LEU A 247 2.99 -8.84 -4.82
N GLN A 248 2.47 -8.58 -6.02
CA GLN A 248 2.18 -9.64 -6.99
C GLN A 248 3.44 -10.44 -7.36
N GLY A 249 4.58 -9.79 -7.58
CA GLY A 249 5.83 -10.47 -7.95
C GLY A 249 6.28 -11.44 -6.85
N VAL A 250 6.33 -10.97 -5.61
CA VAL A 250 6.71 -11.81 -4.46
C VAL A 250 5.68 -12.88 -4.16
N ALA A 251 4.39 -12.55 -4.27
CA ALA A 251 3.30 -13.49 -4.10
C ALA A 251 3.40 -14.66 -5.09
N LEU A 252 3.70 -14.38 -6.36
CA LEU A 252 3.90 -15.40 -7.39
C LEU A 252 5.15 -16.23 -7.14
N LEU A 253 6.24 -15.60 -6.71
CA LEU A 253 7.50 -16.29 -6.45
C LEU A 253 7.36 -17.31 -5.30
N LEU A 254 6.60 -16.94 -4.27
CA LEU A 254 6.49 -17.71 -3.02
C LEU A 254 5.16 -18.46 -2.87
N HIS A 255 4.25 -18.36 -3.83
CA HIS A 255 2.89 -18.91 -3.77
C HIS A 255 2.10 -18.48 -2.51
N VAL A 256 2.39 -17.29 -1.97
CA VAL A 256 1.67 -16.70 -0.82
C VAL A 256 0.75 -15.61 -1.32
N ASN A 257 -0.52 -15.63 -0.88
CA ASN A 257 -1.50 -14.63 -1.31
C ASN A 257 -1.33 -13.29 -0.57
N LEU A 258 -0.30 -12.52 -0.92
CA LEU A 258 -0.05 -11.21 -0.32
C LEU A 258 -1.11 -10.21 -0.76
N ASN A 259 -1.86 -9.71 0.23
CA ASN A 259 -2.97 -8.79 0.06
C ASN A 259 -3.89 -9.12 -1.14
N ASN A 260 -4.22 -10.40 -1.30
CA ASN A 260 -5.12 -10.90 -2.35
C ASN A 260 -4.63 -10.67 -3.78
N MET A 261 -3.32 -10.74 -4.03
CA MET A 261 -2.75 -10.56 -5.38
C MET A 261 -2.76 -11.81 -6.25
N LEU A 262 -2.92 -13.00 -5.67
CA LEU A 262 -3.03 -14.26 -6.42
C LEU A 262 -4.49 -14.63 -6.64
N CYS A 263 -5.28 -14.65 -5.56
CA CYS A 263 -6.71 -14.98 -5.54
C CYS A 263 -7.48 -14.04 -4.60
N PRO A 264 -8.80 -13.86 -4.81
CA PRO A 264 -9.62 -12.99 -3.97
C PRO A 264 -9.74 -13.51 -2.54
N ALA A 265 -10.03 -12.59 -1.60
CA ALA A 265 -10.38 -12.98 -0.24
C ALA A 265 -11.69 -13.78 -0.23
N LEU A 266 -11.87 -14.62 0.80
CA LEU A 266 -13.12 -15.35 1.02
C LEU A 266 -14.33 -14.42 1.17
N SER A 267 -14.12 -13.26 1.80
CA SER A 267 -15.15 -12.25 2.03
C SER A 267 -15.31 -11.27 0.87
N ASP A 268 -14.61 -11.46 -0.26
CA ASP A 268 -14.68 -10.55 -1.39
C ASP A 268 -16.07 -10.65 -2.07
N PRO A 269 -16.88 -9.57 -2.12
CA PRO A 269 -18.20 -9.60 -2.76
C PRO A 269 -18.12 -9.75 -4.29
N PHE A 270 -16.94 -9.59 -4.89
CA PHE A 270 -16.69 -9.73 -6.33
C PHE A 270 -15.87 -10.99 -6.66
N HIS A 271 -15.95 -12.03 -5.80
CA HIS A 271 -15.23 -13.29 -5.98
C HIS A 271 -15.50 -13.91 -7.36
N SER A 272 -14.55 -13.72 -8.27
CA SER A 272 -14.62 -14.13 -9.67
C SER A 272 -13.24 -14.02 -10.30
N SER A 273 -13.05 -14.52 -11.52
CA SER A 273 -11.81 -14.30 -12.27
C SER A 273 -11.55 -12.82 -12.61
N TRP A 274 -12.52 -11.92 -12.42
CA TRP A 274 -12.41 -10.49 -12.71
C TRP A 274 -12.26 -9.62 -11.46
N TYR A 275 -12.08 -10.21 -10.27
CA TYR A 275 -12.02 -9.48 -8.99
C TYR A 275 -11.03 -8.30 -8.98
N ARG A 276 -9.88 -8.45 -9.67
CA ARG A 276 -8.89 -7.37 -9.79
C ARG A 276 -9.36 -6.20 -10.64
N MET A 277 -10.18 -6.45 -11.66
CA MET A 277 -10.77 -5.38 -12.48
C MET A 277 -11.91 -4.70 -11.73
N PHE A 278 -12.71 -5.44 -10.96
CA PHE A 278 -13.65 -4.84 -10.03
C PHE A 278 -12.90 -3.95 -9.02
N ALA A 279 -11.81 -4.45 -8.43
CA ALA A 279 -10.95 -3.68 -7.53
C ALA A 279 -10.41 -2.40 -8.20
N LEU A 280 -9.93 -2.49 -9.45
CA LEU A 280 -9.51 -1.33 -10.21
C LEU A 280 -10.61 -0.27 -10.26
N VAL A 281 -11.82 -0.65 -10.69
CA VAL A 281 -12.94 0.29 -10.86
C VAL A 281 -13.40 0.88 -9.52
N HIS A 282 -13.74 0.03 -8.55
CA HIS A 282 -14.33 0.52 -7.32
C HIS A 282 -13.33 1.24 -6.42
N GLN A 283 -12.04 0.86 -6.40
CA GLN A 283 -11.04 1.57 -5.58
C GLN A 283 -10.74 2.97 -6.12
N HIS A 284 -10.71 3.17 -7.44
CA HIS A 284 -10.55 4.52 -8.03
C HIS A 284 -11.72 5.46 -7.66
N MET A 285 -12.88 4.92 -7.29
CA MET A 285 -14.00 5.70 -6.78
C MET A 285 -13.96 5.84 -5.25
N LEU A 286 -13.75 4.74 -4.53
CA LEU A 286 -13.92 4.68 -3.07
C LEU A 286 -12.72 5.25 -2.31
N LEU A 287 -11.49 5.13 -2.82
CA LEU A 287 -10.30 5.67 -2.13
C LEU A 287 -10.35 7.20 -2.02
N PRO A 288 -10.65 7.96 -3.10
CA PRO A 288 -10.82 9.40 -2.98
C PRO A 288 -11.97 9.79 -2.06
N VAL A 289 -13.13 9.13 -2.18
CA VAL A 289 -14.30 9.41 -1.33
C VAL A 289 -13.97 9.18 0.14
N HIS A 290 -13.33 8.05 0.47
CA HIS A 290 -12.91 7.73 1.83
C HIS A 290 -11.98 8.81 2.40
N LEU A 291 -10.92 9.19 1.69
CA LEU A 291 -9.99 10.20 2.19
C LEU A 291 -10.69 11.54 2.43
N LYS A 292 -11.55 11.98 1.50
CA LYS A 292 -12.24 13.27 1.63
C LYS A 292 -13.25 13.26 2.76
N LEU A 293 -14.02 12.18 2.90
CA LEU A 293 -14.95 12.02 4.01
C LEU A 293 -14.21 11.97 5.35
N TYR A 294 -13.14 11.18 5.44
CA TYR A 294 -12.29 11.11 6.63
C TYR A 294 -11.76 12.50 7.01
N THR A 295 -11.19 13.22 6.03
CA THR A 295 -10.65 14.57 6.24
C THR A 295 -11.75 15.54 6.68
N LEU A 296 -12.95 15.47 6.08
CA LEU A 296 -14.09 16.30 6.45
C LEU A 296 -14.53 16.03 7.89
N VAL A 297 -14.74 14.76 8.27
CA VAL A 297 -15.15 14.37 9.62
C VAL A 297 -14.11 14.81 10.65
N MET A 298 -12.82 14.60 10.37
CA MET A 298 -11.76 15.03 11.27
C MET A 298 -11.71 16.55 11.44
N ARG A 299 -11.99 17.34 10.39
CA ARG A 299 -12.09 18.81 10.51
C ARG A 299 -13.25 19.28 11.38
N LEU A 300 -14.33 18.51 11.44
CA LEU A 300 -15.50 18.83 12.27
C LEU A 300 -15.26 18.53 13.76
N ILE A 301 -14.37 17.57 14.05
CA ILE A 301 -14.13 17.08 15.42
C ILE A 301 -12.87 17.71 16.03
N LEU A 302 -11.81 17.90 15.23
CA LEU A 302 -10.53 18.39 15.72
C LEU A 302 -10.55 19.92 15.90
N PRO A 303 -9.90 20.46 16.95
CA PRO A 303 -9.84 21.89 17.17
C PRO A 303 -9.11 22.59 16.02
N VAL A 304 -9.71 23.64 15.48
CA VAL A 304 -9.08 24.51 14.47
C VAL A 304 -8.02 25.35 15.16
N TYR A 305 -6.75 24.94 15.09
CA TYR A 305 -5.67 25.87 15.38
C TYR A 305 -5.66 26.94 14.30
N ALA A 306 -5.54 28.22 14.69
CA ALA A 306 -5.60 29.39 13.81
C ALA A 306 -4.49 29.49 12.74
N GLU A 307 -3.64 28.47 12.63
CA GLU A 307 -2.68 28.30 11.55
C GLU A 307 -3.41 27.69 10.34
N PRO A 308 -3.13 28.12 9.09
CA PRO A 308 -3.92 27.73 7.93
C PRO A 308 -3.83 26.22 7.71
N VAL A 309 -4.83 25.48 8.18
CA VAL A 309 -4.98 24.03 7.99
C VAL A 309 -5.22 23.68 6.52
N ASN A 310 -5.25 24.64 5.59
CA ASN A 310 -5.71 24.40 4.22
C ASN A 310 -5.01 25.11 3.08
N GLY A 311 -4.03 25.98 3.33
CA GLY A 311 -3.56 26.88 2.26
C GLY A 311 -4.65 27.85 1.75
N ASP A 312 -5.90 27.75 2.23
CA ASP A 312 -6.88 28.82 2.17
C ASP A 312 -6.36 29.96 3.04
N VAL A 313 -5.90 31.00 2.38
CA VAL A 313 -5.59 32.29 3.00
C VAL A 313 -6.88 32.79 3.62
N ILE A 314 -6.99 32.73 4.94
CA ILE A 314 -7.97 33.54 5.66
C ILE A 314 -7.55 34.99 5.38
N LYS A 315 -8.18 35.62 4.38
CA LYS A 315 -8.14 37.08 4.23
C LYS A 315 -8.71 37.63 5.53
N LYS A 316 -7.86 38.22 6.37
CA LYS A 316 -8.33 39.13 7.42
C LYS A 316 -9.11 40.24 6.72
N SER A 317 -10.42 40.25 6.88
CA SER A 317 -11.20 41.47 6.70
C SER A 317 -10.80 42.42 7.83
N HIS A 318 -10.09 43.49 7.47
CA HIS A 318 -9.98 44.68 8.30
C HIS A 318 -11.33 45.41 8.35
#